data_AF-A0A846ZYP7-F1
#
_entry.id   AF-A0A846ZYP7-F1
#
_cell.length_a   1.000
_cell.length_b   1.000
_cell.length_c   1.000
_cell.angle_alpha   90.00
_cell.angle_beta   90.00
_cell.angle_gamma   90.00
#
_symmetry.space_group_name_H-M   'P 1'
#
loop_
_entity.id
_entity.type
_entity.pdbx_description
1 polymer ?
#
loop_
_entity_poly.entity_id
_entity_poly.type
_entity_poly.pdbx_seq_one_letter_code
_entity_poly.pdbx_strand_id
1 'polypeptide(L)' 'VLDDLQRNPRPPGGKKLVGATGYRVRMGDYRILYTIDDATSVVRVYRIGHRREIYR' A
#
# COMPACT_ATOMS: atom_id res chain seq x y z
N VAL A 1 -5.49 -6.40 10.16
CA VAL A 1 -5.45 -6.12 8.69
C VAL A 1 -4.50 -4.98 8.36
N LEU A 2 -4.48 -3.89 9.14
CA LEU A 2 -3.45 -2.85 9.03
C LEU A 2 -2.12 -3.25 9.72
N ASP A 3 -2.18 -4.20 10.64
CA ASP A 3 -1.05 -4.70 11.43
C ASP A 3 0.14 -5.18 10.60
N ASP A 4 -0.13 -5.80 9.45
CA ASP A 4 0.93 -6.30 8.57
C ASP A 4 1.78 -5.17 7.98
N LEU A 5 1.17 -4.02 7.66
CA LEU A 5 1.91 -2.86 7.13
C LEU A 5 2.71 -2.14 8.21
N GLN A 6 2.29 -2.21 9.48
CA GLN A 6 3.08 -1.69 10.60
C GLN A 6 4.33 -2.53 10.85
N ARG A 7 4.23 -3.86 10.75
CA ARG A 7 5.35 -4.77 11.01
C ARG A 7 6.28 -4.91 9.81
N ASN A 8 5.73 -4.94 8.61
CA ASN A 8 6.49 -4.97 7.38
C ASN A 8 5.86 -4.01 6.37
N PRO A 9 6.38 -2.78 6.25
CA PRO A 9 5.86 -1.79 5.32
C PRO A 9 6.08 -2.20 3.85
N ARG A 10 6.91 -3.22 3.56
CA ARG A 10 7.12 -3.79 2.23
C ARG A 10 6.82 -5.30 2.23
N PRO A 11 5.55 -5.69 2.45
CA PRO A 11 5.20 -7.11 2.61
C PRO A 11 5.35 -7.89 1.30
N PRO A 12 5.44 -9.22 1.35
CA PRO A 12 5.39 -10.07 0.16
C PRO A 12 4.13 -9.76 -0.67
N GLY A 13 4.32 -9.39 -1.94
CA GLY A 13 3.21 -8.95 -2.82
C GLY A 13 2.96 -7.44 -2.83
N GLY A 14 3.63 -6.67 -1.96
CA GLY A 14 3.76 -5.22 -2.08
C GLY A 14 4.59 -4.87 -3.32
N LYS A 15 4.02 -4.08 -4.24
CA LYS A 15 4.70 -3.64 -5.47
C LYS A 15 4.80 -2.13 -5.50
N LYS A 16 5.97 -1.62 -5.86
CA LYS A 16 6.16 -0.19 -6.13
C LYS A 16 5.27 0.24 -7.30
N LEU A 17 4.69 1.43 -7.21
CA LEU A 17 3.92 2.01 -8.30
C LEU A 17 4.85 2.44 -9.44
N VAL A 18 4.41 2.22 -10.67
CA VAL A 18 5.12 2.69 -11.88
C VAL A 18 4.65 4.12 -12.15
N GLY A 19 5.59 5.06 -12.28
CA GLY A 19 5.29 6.47 -12.57
C GLY A 19 4.78 7.30 -11.38
N ALA A 20 4.76 6.74 -10.16
CA ALA A 20 4.38 7.45 -8.95
C ALA A 20 5.21 7.01 -7.74
N THR A 21 5.40 7.92 -6.79
CA THR A 21 5.99 7.59 -5.49
C THR A 21 4.96 6.86 -4.65
N GLY A 22 5.21 5.58 -4.36
CA GLY A 22 4.35 4.77 -3.50
C GLY A 22 4.38 3.29 -3.83
N TYR A 23 3.57 2.54 -3.08
CA TYR A 23 3.44 1.11 -3.14
C TYR A 23 1.96 0.73 -3.19
N ARG A 24 1.68 -0.44 -3.75
CA ARG A 24 0.38 -1.11 -3.64
C ARG A 24 0.55 -2.46 -3.00
N VAL A 25 -0.38 -2.84 -2.14
CA VAL A 25 -0.50 -4.21 -1.63
C VAL A 25 -1.93 -4.71 -1.84
N ARG A 26 -2.05 -6.01 -2.09
CA ARG A 26 -3.34 -6.71 -2.15
C ARG A 26 -3.68 -7.24 -0.77
N MET A 27 -4.86 -6.90 -0.27
CA MET A 27 -5.44 -7.46 0.95
C MET A 27 -6.82 -8.01 0.63
N GLY A 28 -6.89 -9.33 0.37
CA GLY A 28 -8.10 -9.99 -0.09
C GLY A 28 -8.63 -9.38 -1.40
N ASP A 29 -9.82 -8.79 -1.33
CA ASP A 29 -10.51 -8.11 -2.44
C ASP A 29 -10.20 -6.60 -2.55
N TYR A 30 -9.38 -6.05 -1.66
CA TYR A 30 -9.01 -4.65 -1.67
C TYR A 30 -7.55 -4.46 -2.13
N ARG A 31 -7.29 -3.28 -2.69
CA ARG A 31 -5.95 -2.75 -2.89
C ARG A 31 -5.76 -1.56 -1.97
N ILE A 32 -4.60 -1.53 -1.31
CA ILE A 32 -4.16 -0.43 -0.48
C ILE A 32 -3.02 0.25 -1.21
N LEU A 33 -3.13 1.56 -1.42
CA LEU A 33 -2.11 2.42 -1.96
C LEU A 33 -1.54 3.27 -0.82
N TYR A 34 -0.21 3.21 -0.66
CA TYR A 34 0.47 3.84 0.44
C TYR A 34 1.86 4.32 0.05
N THR A 35 2.40 5.25 0.82
CA THR A 35 3.80 5.67 0.76
C THR A 35 4.52 5.28 2.03
N ILE A 36 5.84 5.11 1.93
CA ILE A 36 6.71 4.85 3.07
C ILE A 36 7.67 6.03 3.12
N ASP A 37 7.74 6.66 4.29
CA ASP A 37 8.77 7.62 4.61
C ASP A 37 9.79 6.91 5.51
N ASP A 38 10.90 6.44 4.91
CA ASP A 38 11.93 5.68 5.63
C ASP A 38 12.67 6.55 6.68
N ALA A 39 12.68 7.88 6.51
CA ALA A 39 13.35 8.78 7.46
C ALA A 39 12.55 8.91 8.76
N THR A 40 11.23 8.93 8.68
CA THR A 40 10.34 9.03 9.85
C THR A 40 9.71 7.70 10.25
N SER A 41 9.98 6.61 9.51
CA SER A 41 9.33 5.30 9.68
C SER A 41 7.81 5.37 9.60
N VAL A 42 7.27 6.28 8.78
CA VAL A 42 5.83 6.50 8.64
C VAL A 42 5.30 5.86 7.37
N VAL A 43 4.25 5.04 7.51
CA VAL A 43 3.46 4.54 6.38
C VAL A 43 2.21 5.41 6.24
N ARG A 44 2.05 6.08 5.09
CA ARG A 44 0.85 6.88 4.79
C ARG A 44 -0.02 6.15 3.79
N VAL A 45 -1.17 5.67 4.24
CA VAL A 45 -2.20 5.10 3.36
C VAL A 45 -3.08 6.23 2.83
N TYR A 46 -3.11 6.42 1.52
CA TYR A 46 -3.86 7.52 0.91
C TYR A 46 -5.07 7.05 0.09
N ARG A 47 -5.13 5.77 -0.30
CA ARG A 47 -6.31 5.20 -0.95
C ARG A 47 -6.47 3.72 -0.62
N ILE A 48 -7.68 3.34 -0.24
CA ILE A 48 -8.11 1.96 -0.12
C ILE A 48 -9.30 1.80 -1.04
N GLY A 49 -9.28 0.79 -1.89
CA GLY A 49 -10.35 0.57 -2.84
C GLY A 49 -10.51 -0.89 -3.20
N HIS A 50 -11.75 -1.28 -3.51
CA HIS A 50 -12.02 -2.62 -3.99
C HIS A 50 -11.32 -2.87 -5.32
N ARG A 51 -10.90 -4.11 -5.57
CA ARG A 51 -10.06 -4.49 -6.72
C ARG A 51 -10.63 -4.09 -8.09
N ARG A 52 -11.96 -3.92 -8.18
CA ARG A 52 -12.71 -3.59 -9.39
C ARG A 52 -12.87 -2.08 -9.65
N GLU A 53 -12.52 -1.25 -8.66
CA GLU A 53 -12.88 0.17 -8.63
C GLU A 53 -11.67 1.09 -8.42
N ILE A 54 -10.56 0.59 -7.88
CA ILE A 54 -9.43 1.47 -7.48
C ILE A 54 -8.69 2.13 -8.66
N TYR A 55 -8.84 1.62 -9.88
CA TYR A 55 -8.26 2.21 -11.10
C TYR A 55 -9.30 2.87 -12.00
N ARG A 56 -10.56 2.93 -11.54
CA ARG A 56 -11.59 3.73 -12.17
C ARG A 56 -11.57 5.14 -11.59
#